data_AF-A0A8S8Z9L1-F1
#
_entry.id   AF-A0A8S8Z9L1-F1
#
_cell.length_a   1.000
_cell.length_b   1.000
_cell.length_c   1.000
_cell.angle_alpha   90.00
_cell.angle_beta   90.00
_cell.angle_gamma   90.00
#
_symmetry.space_group_name_H-M   'P 1'
#
loop_
_entity.id
_entity.type
_entity.pdbx_description
1 polymer ?
#
loop_
_entity_poly.entity_id
_entity_poly.type
_entity_poly.pdbx_seq_one_letter_code
_entity_poly.pdbx_strand_id
1 'polypeptide(L)' 'MNKVFAVGVGPGSPKYVTDIVKEAISQCDVVIGYGYTIKTIEEYVKGKKILEVTMQNPKRSIPRNCKRG' A
#
# COMPACT_ATOMS: atom_id res chain seq x y z
N MET A 1 2.56 13.15 -14.33
CA MET A 1 1.60 13.54 -13.27
C MET A 1 1.62 12.45 -12.21
N ASN A 2 1.89 12.79 -10.95
CA ASN A 2 1.95 11.79 -9.88
C ASN A 2 0.52 11.39 -9.48
N LYS A 3 0.22 10.09 -9.47
CA LYS A 3 -1.08 9.54 -9.07
C LYS A 3 -0.95 8.89 -7.70
N VAL A 4 -2.01 8.96 -6.91
CA VAL A 4 -2.12 8.29 -5.62
C VAL A 4 -3.40 7.47 -5.64
N PHE A 5 -3.30 6.21 -5.24
CA PHE A 5 -4.43 5.30 -5.12
C PHE A 5 -4.61 4.91 -3.67
N ALA A 6 -5.83 5.03 -3.16
CA ALA A 6 -6.22 4.44 -1.88
C ALA A 6 -7.06 3.19 -2.20
N VAL A 7 -6.57 2.02 -1.78
CA VAL A 7 -7.19 0.73 -2.09
C VAL A 7 -7.37 -0.10 -0.82
N GLY A 8 -8.50 -0.81 -0.74
CA GLY A 8 -8.73 -1.81 0.30
C GLY A 8 -8.27 -3.19 -0.18
N VAL A 9 -7.39 -3.84 0.57
CA VAL A 9 -6.83 -5.17 0.23
C VAL A 9 -7.67 -6.35 0.74
N GLY A 10 -8.86 -6.07 1.29
CA GLY A 10 -9.75 -7.06 1.87
C GLY A 10 -9.43 -7.43 3.33
N PRO A 11 -10.05 -8.49 3.88
CA PRO A 11 -10.01 -8.82 5.31
C PRO A 11 -8.72 -9.52 5.77
N GLY A 12 -7.66 -9.54 4.96
CA GLY A 12 -6.34 -10.05 5.35
C GLY A 12 -5.87 -11.33 4.67
N SER A 13 -6.71 -11.98 3.85
CA SER A 13 -6.32 -13.14 3.04
C SER A 13 -6.13 -12.76 1.56
N PRO A 14 -5.03 -13.19 0.89
CA PRO A 14 -4.76 -12.90 -0.52
C PRO A 14 -5.91 -13.28 -1.48
N LYS A 15 -6.71 -14.29 -1.10
CA LYS A 15 -7.86 -14.76 -1.89
C LYS A 15 -8.96 -13.71 -2.10
N TYR A 16 -9.00 -12.66 -1.27
CA TYR A 16 -9.98 -11.57 -1.38
C TYR A 16 -9.43 -10.33 -2.10
N VAL A 17 -8.17 -10.37 -2.54
CA VAL A 17 -7.56 -9.26 -3.28
C VAL A 17 -8.15 -9.24 -4.69
N THR A 18 -8.91 -8.20 -5.01
CA THR A 18 -9.55 -8.03 -6.31
C THR A 18 -8.55 -7.65 -7.39
N ASP A 19 -8.89 -7.90 -8.65
CA ASP A 19 -7.99 -7.59 -9.77
C ASP A 19 -7.75 -6.09 -9.94
N ILE A 20 -8.72 -5.25 -9.59
CA ILE A 20 -8.56 -3.78 -9.56
C ILE A 20 -7.45 -3.35 -8.60
N VAL A 21 -7.32 -4.02 -7.44
CA VAL A 21 -6.23 -3.74 -6.49
C VAL A 21 -4.88 -4.14 -7.08
N LYS A 22 -4.82 -5.29 -7.76
CA LYS A 22 -3.59 -5.78 -8.42
C LYS A 22 -3.16 -4.83 -9.55
N GLU A 23 -4.12 -4.34 -10.33
CA GLU A 23 -3.87 -3.35 -11.38
C GLU A 23 -3.36 -2.03 -10.81
N ALA A 24 -3.97 -1.52 -9.75
CA ALA A 24 -3.50 -0.30 -9.08
C ALA A 24 -2.05 -0.46 -8.57
N ILE A 25 -1.74 -1.60 -7.94
CA ILE A 25 -0.38 -1.91 -7.46
C ILE A 25 0.61 -1.98 -8.62
N SER A 26 0.24 -2.60 -9.74
CA SER A 26 1.15 -2.77 -10.89
C SER A 26 1.64 -1.42 -11.44
N GLN A 27 0.77 -0.41 -11.42
CA GLN A 27 1.03 0.97 -11.87
C GLN A 27 1.85 1.81 -10.89
N CYS A 28 2.14 1.31 -9.68
CA CYS A 28 2.82 2.07 -8.63
C CYS A 28 4.30 1.67 -8.48
N ASP A 29 5.17 2.65 -8.27
CA ASP A 29 6.57 2.40 -7.87
C ASP A 29 6.74 2.26 -6.35
N VAL A 30 5.82 2.86 -5.59
CA VAL A 30 5.85 2.94 -4.11
C VAL A 30 4.53 2.44 -3.54
N VAL A 31 4.60 1.59 -2.51
CA VAL A 31 3.44 1.09 -1.75
C VAL A 31 3.61 1.47 -0.29
N ILE A 32 2.55 2.04 0.30
CA ILE A 32 2.52 2.48 1.71
C ILE A 32 1.37 1.77 2.41
N GLY A 33 1.63 1.15 3.55
CA GLY A 33 0.58 0.44 4.28
C GLY A 33 1.07 -0.12 5.62
N TYR A 34 0.16 -0.73 6.37
CA TYR A 34 0.53 -1.49 7.57
C TYR A 34 1.14 -2.83 7.18
N GLY A 35 2.06 -3.35 7.99
CA GLY A 35 2.72 -4.64 7.72
C GLY A 35 1.74 -5.77 7.42
N TYR A 36 0.62 -5.83 8.16
CA TYR A 36 -0.42 -6.85 7.91
C TYR A 36 -1.06 -6.72 6.51
N THR A 37 -1.38 -5.49 6.07
CA THR A 37 -1.96 -5.25 4.75
C THR A 37 -0.97 -5.53 3.63
N ILE A 38 0.31 -5.19 3.84
CA ILE A 38 1.38 -5.46 2.88
C ILE A 38 1.58 -6.96 2.72
N LYS A 39 1.53 -7.72 3.82
CA LYS A 39 1.62 -9.18 3.81
C LYS A 39 0.50 -9.82 2.98
N THR A 40 -0.72 -9.29 3.03
CA THR A 40 -1.85 -9.78 2.21
C THR A 40 -1.60 -9.64 0.70
N ILE A 41 -0.74 -8.71 0.28
CA ILE A 41 -0.43 -8.42 -1.13
C ILE A 41 1.04 -8.69 -1.49
N GLU A 42 1.76 -9.46 -0.66
CA GLU A 42 3.23 -9.59 -0.75
C GLU A 42 3.72 -10.07 -2.14
N GLU A 43 2.92 -10.90 -2.80
CA GLU A 43 3.24 -11.43 -4.13
C GLU A 43 3.20 -10.35 -5.22
N TYR A 44 2.37 -9.33 -5.05
CA TYR A 44 2.13 -8.29 -6.06
C TYR A 44 3.04 -7.06 -5.90
N VAL A 45 3.71 -6.93 -4.76
CA VAL A 45 4.55 -5.76 -4.43
C VAL A 45 6.05 -6.02 -4.56
N LYS A 46 6.44 -7.20 -5.07
CA LYS A 46 7.84 -7.58 -5.31
C LYS A 46 8.53 -6.56 -6.22
N GLY A 47 9.72 -6.11 -5.82
CA GLY A 47 10.52 -5.13 -6.57
C GLY A 47 10.05 -3.67 -6.45
N LYS A 48 8.96 -3.40 -5.72
CA LYS A 48 8.49 -2.03 -5.45
C LYS A 48 9.05 -1.49 -4.15
N LYS A 49 9.10 -0.16 -4.00
CA LYS A 49 9.50 0.48 -2.75
C LYS A 49 8.38 0.38 -1.73
N ILE A 50 8.63 -0.31 -0.61
CA ILE A 50 7.65 -0.50 0.46
C ILE A 50 7.93 0.48 1.61
N LEU A 51 6.91 1.21 2.05
CA LEU A 51 6.93 2.06 3.24
C LEU A 51 5.93 1.51 4.25
N GLU A 52 6.44 0.77 5.24
CA GLU A 52 5.61 0.23 6.30
C GLU A 52 5.29 1.29 7.36
N VAL A 53 4.01 1.42 7.71
CA VAL A 53 3.52 2.32 8.75
C VAL A 53 3.41 1.55 10.06
N THR A 54 4.18 1.93 11.07
CA THR A 54 4.07 1.37 12.43
C THR A 54 3.19 2.24 13.32
N MET A 55 2.45 1.59 14.22
CA MET A 55 1.54 2.23 15.18
C MET A 55 2.26 3.12 16.20
N GLN A 56 3.57 2.95 16.40
CA GLN A 56 4.34 3.73 17.37
C GLN A 56 4.47 5.21 16.98
N ASN A 57 4.30 5.58 15.69
CA ASN A 57 4.11 6.97 15.29
C ASN A 57 3.62 7.09 13.81
N PRO A 58 2.30 7.03 13.53
CA PRO A 58 1.77 7.14 12.16
C PRO A 58 2.20 8.43 11.45
N LYS A 59 2.51 9.48 12.22
CA LYS A 59 2.86 10.81 11.70
C LYS A 59 4.27 10.88 11.11
N ARG A 60 5.19 9.94 11.38
CA ARG A 60 6.60 10.04 10.94
C ARG A 60 6.90 9.19 9.71
N SER A 61 6.15 8.12 9.50
CA SER A 61 6.29 7.16 8.40
C SER A 61 5.59 7.62 7.11
N ILE A 62 4.61 8.51 7.20
CA ILE A 62 3.93 9.08 6.02
C ILE A 62 4.70 10.31 5.52
N PRO A 63 5.20 10.31 4.28
CA PRO A 63 5.83 11.46 3.65
C PRO A 63 4.92 12.71 3.73
N ARG A 64 5.48 13.89 4.08
CA ARG A 64 4.69 15.12 4.32
C ARG A 64 3.83 15.55 3.12
N ASN A 65 4.22 15.16 1.91
CA ASN A 65 3.52 15.38 0.65
C ASN A 65 2.27 14.49 0.47
N CYS A 66 2.06 13.46 1.30
CA CYS A 66 0.79 12.70 1.35
C CYS A 66 -0.20 13.25 2.39
N LYS A 67 0.11 14.39 3.06
CA LYS A 67 -0.68 14.92 4.18
C LYS A 67 -1.60 16.09 3.84
N ARG A 68 -1.90 16.32 2.56
CA ARG A 68 -2.84 17.38 2.16
C ARG A 68 -3.79 16.86 1.09
N GLY A 69 -5.06 16.80 1.47
CA GLY A 69 -6.26 16.54 0.70
C GLY A 69 -7.42 16.89 1.63
#